data_AF-A0A4Q3EMT7-F1
#
_entry.id   AF-A0A4Q3EMT7-F1
#
_cell.length_a   1.000
_cell.length_b   1.000
_cell.length_c   1.000
_cell.angle_alpha   90.00
_cell.angle_beta   90.00
_cell.angle_gamma   90.00
#
_symmetry.space_group_name_H-M   'P 1'
#
loop_
_entity.id
_entity.type
_entity.pdbx_description
1 polymer ?
#
loop_
_entity_poly.entity_id
_entity_poly.type
_entity_poly.pdbx_seq_one_letter_code
_entity_poly.pdbx_strand_id
1 'polypeptide(L)'
;MLTQDKVTAIYCIIDDLLKQSGHKDYPHSKMTDSEVITTALVSALFFGGHLDNGRGFMKLSGNVPQMIDKSCFCRMVHKMEALLDSLFFQIGHCL
;
A
#
# COMPACT_ATOMS: atom_id res chain seq x y z
N MET A 1 12.60 13.11 5.88
CA MET A 1 13.11 11.74 6.10
C MET A 1 11.95 10.79 6.36
N LEU A 2 12.03 9.56 5.84
CA LEU A 2 11.07 8.47 6.08
C LEU A 2 11.37 7.84 7.44
N THR A 3 10.37 7.77 8.32
CA THR A 3 10.46 7.16 9.67
C THR A 3 9.44 6.04 9.79
N GLN A 4 9.64 5.11 10.75
CA GLN A 4 8.67 4.03 10.96
C GLN A 4 7.28 4.56 11.30
N ASP A 5 7.18 5.59 12.14
CA ASP A 5 5.88 6.18 12.51
C ASP A 5 5.08 6.68 11.30
N LYS A 6 5.76 7.20 10.26
CA LYS A 6 5.10 7.63 9.02
C LYS A 6 4.57 6.44 8.23
N VAL A 7 5.35 5.35 8.15
CA VAL A 7 4.90 4.13 7.47
C VAL A 7 3.70 3.54 8.20
N THR A 8 3.77 3.45 9.53
CA THR A 8 2.66 2.96 10.37
C THR A 8 1.43 3.85 10.23
N ALA A 9 1.58 5.18 10.24
CA ALA A 9 0.46 6.09 10.07
C ALA A 9 -0.23 5.92 8.70
N ILE A 10 0.56 5.85 7.61
CA ILE A 10 0.02 5.59 6.27
C ILE A 10 -0.71 4.25 6.25
N TYR A 11 -0.09 3.20 6.81
CA TYR A 11 -0.71 1.87 6.88
C TYR A 11 -2.06 1.91 7.61
N CYS A 12 -2.11 2.47 8.82
CA CYS A 12 -3.35 2.53 9.61
C CYS A 12 -4.46 3.26 8.87
N ILE A 13 -4.16 4.40 8.24
CA ILE A 13 -5.15 5.16 7.47
C ILE A 13 -5.69 4.32 6.32
N ILE A 14 -4.83 3.67 5.54
CA ILE A 14 -5.24 2.85 4.40
C ILE A 14 -6.02 1.62 4.85
N ASP A 15 -5.56 0.95 5.90
CA ASP A 15 -6.18 -0.26 6.43
C ASP A 15 -7.59 0.03 6.98
N ASP A 16 -7.77 1.15 7.69
CA ASP A 16 -9.08 1.57 8.18
C ASP A 16 -10.03 1.96 7.04
N LEU A 17 -9.53 2.65 6.02
CA LEU A 17 -10.33 2.99 4.82
C LEU A 17 -10.79 1.74 4.08
N LEU A 18 -9.89 0.77 3.87
CA LEU A 18 -10.22 -0.50 3.23
C LEU A 18 -11.28 -1.27 4.04
N LYS A 19 -11.11 -1.38 5.36
CA LYS A 19 -12.09 -2.02 6.25
C LYS A 19 -13.45 -1.34 6.18
N GLN A 20 -13.50 0.00 6.17
CA GLN A 20 -14.75 0.75 6.08
C GLN A 20 -15.45 0.57 4.73
N SER A 21 -14.70 0.45 3.63
CA SER A 21 -15.26 0.15 2.31
C SER A 21 -15.83 -1.27 2.16
N GLY A 22 -15.65 -2.13 3.18
CA GLY A 22 -16.05 -3.54 3.13
C GLY A 22 -15.12 -4.42 2.29
N HIS A 23 -13.93 -3.91 1.96
CA HIS A 23 -12.92 -4.65 1.22
C HIS A 23 -12.44 -5.87 2.00
N LYS A 24 -12.21 -6.98 1.30
CA LYS A 24 -11.72 -8.22 1.89
C LYS A 24 -10.49 -8.68 1.15
N ASP A 25 -9.40 -8.83 1.91
CA ASP A 25 -8.18 -9.44 1.40
C ASP A 25 -8.44 -10.86 0.89
N TYR A 26 -7.64 -11.26 -0.09
CA TYR A 26 -7.64 -12.63 -0.56
C TYR A 26 -7.04 -13.57 0.50
N PRO A 27 -7.72 -14.66 0.92
CA PRO A 27 -7.31 -15.49 2.07
C PRO A 27 -5.92 -16.14 1.97
N HIS A 28 -5.39 -16.28 0.76
CA HIS A 28 -4.09 -16.90 0.49
C HIS A 28 -3.03 -15.92 -0.02
N SER A 29 -3.27 -14.61 0.10
CA SER A 29 -2.28 -13.62 -0.28
C SER A 29 -1.13 -13.60 0.72
N LYS A 30 0.10 -13.46 0.22
CA LYS A 30 1.30 -13.28 1.06
C LYS A 30 1.43 -11.86 1.62
N MET A 31 0.70 -10.92 1.03
CA MET A 31 0.72 -9.51 1.32
C MET A 31 -0.71 -8.98 1.25
N THR A 32 -1.14 -8.22 2.25
CA THR A 32 -2.51 -7.64 2.26
C THR A 32 -2.61 -6.50 1.26
N ASP A 33 -3.84 -6.16 0.85
CA ASP A 33 -4.05 -5.04 -0.05
C ASP A 33 -3.68 -3.71 0.63
N SER A 34 -3.87 -3.62 1.96
CA SER A 34 -3.36 -2.53 2.81
C SER A 34 -1.85 -2.38 2.71
N GLU A 35 -1.08 -3.47 2.81
CA GLU A 35 0.37 -3.46 2.68
C GLU A 35 0.80 -3.04 1.27
N VAL A 36 0.10 -3.51 0.23
CA VAL A 36 0.41 -3.20 -1.18
C VAL A 36 0.26 -1.71 -1.43
N ILE A 37 -0.89 -1.15 -1.06
CA ILE A 37 -1.19 0.26 -1.24
C ILE A 37 -0.23 1.13 -0.41
N THR A 38 0.01 0.76 0.84
CA THR A 38 0.97 1.45 1.70
C THR A 38 2.36 1.49 1.06
N THR A 39 2.83 0.37 0.52
CA THR A 39 4.14 0.28 -0.15
C THR A 39 4.17 1.16 -1.40
N ALA A 40 3.08 1.20 -2.18
CA ALA A 40 2.98 2.05 -3.36
C ALA A 40 3.02 3.54 -2.99
N LEU A 41 2.29 3.96 -1.95
CA LEU A 41 2.29 5.33 -1.43
C LEU A 41 3.65 5.73 -0.88
N VAL A 42 4.28 4.87 -0.08
CA VAL A 42 5.65 5.11 0.42
C VAL A 42 6.62 5.29 -0.75
N SER A 43 6.49 4.47 -1.80
CA SER A 43 7.29 4.61 -3.02
C SER A 43 7.08 5.96 -3.72
N ALA A 44 5.82 6.39 -3.87
CA ALA A 44 5.48 7.67 -4.48
C ALA A 44 6.01 8.86 -3.66
N LEU A 45 5.82 8.84 -2.34
CA LEU A 45 6.14 9.95 -1.45
C LEU A 45 7.63 10.09 -1.13
N PHE A 46 8.35 8.97 -1.02
CA PHE A 46 9.74 8.96 -0.49
C PHE A 46 10.79 8.41 -1.45
N PHE A 47 10.37 7.74 -2.53
CA PHE A 47 11.28 7.15 -3.51
C PHE A 47 11.03 7.68 -4.93
N GLY A 48 10.35 8.83 -5.07
CA GLY A 48 10.09 9.46 -6.38
C GLY A 48 9.24 8.59 -7.32
N GLY A 49 8.42 7.69 -6.79
CA GLY A 49 7.64 6.73 -7.58
C GLY A 49 8.40 5.47 -8.00
N HIS A 50 9.65 5.29 -7.57
CA HIS A 50 10.38 4.04 -7.83
C HIS A 50 9.85 2.89 -6.95
N LEU A 51 8.80 2.22 -7.45
CA LEU A 51 8.09 1.13 -6.78
C LEU A 51 9.01 0.02 -6.24
N ASP A 52 10.04 -0.36 -6.99
CA ASP A 52 10.95 -1.44 -6.60
C ASP A 52 11.90 -1.01 -5.46
N ASN A 53 12.29 0.26 -5.42
CA ASN A 53 13.11 0.81 -4.33
C ASN A 53 12.29 0.87 -3.03
N GLY A 54 11.05 1.35 -3.11
CA GLY A 54 10.14 1.36 -1.95
C GLY A 54 9.81 -0.05 -1.48
N ARG A 55 9.52 -0.99 -2.40
CA ARG A 55 9.33 -2.42 -2.10
C ARG A 55 10.54 -3.02 -1.37
N GLY A 56 11.75 -2.76 -1.88
CA GLY A 56 13.00 -3.19 -1.27
C GLY A 56 13.18 -2.61 0.13
N PHE A 57 12.92 -1.31 0.30
CA PHE A 57 12.97 -0.64 1.60
C PHE A 57 11.97 -1.23 2.60
N MET A 58 10.71 -1.42 2.20
CA MET A 58 9.65 -1.96 3.08
C MET A 58 9.98 -3.38 3.56
N LYS A 59 10.64 -4.18 2.72
CA LYS A 59 11.18 -5.49 3.11
C LYS A 59 12.35 -5.36 4.10
N LEU A 60 13.35 -4.54 3.79
CA LEU A 60 14.57 -4.40 4.59
C LEU A 60 14.32 -3.76 5.95
N SER A 61 13.35 -2.85 6.03
CA SER A 61 12.92 -2.19 7.27
C SER A 61 12.06 -3.08 8.16
N GLY A 62 11.67 -4.28 7.71
CA GLY A 62 10.81 -5.19 8.45
C GLY A 62 9.34 -4.79 8.51
N ASN A 63 8.94 -3.70 7.86
CA ASN A 63 7.55 -3.23 7.83
C ASN A 63 6.64 -4.19 7.05
N VAL A 64 7.14 -4.81 5.99
CA VAL A 64 6.44 -5.88 5.26
C VAL A 64 7.40 -7.07 5.06
N PRO A 65 7.49 -7.99 6.04
CA PRO A 65 8.48 -9.07 6.01
C PRO A 65 8.19 -10.12 4.91
N GLN A 66 6.92 -10.35 4.59
CA GLN A 66 6.48 -11.30 3.55
C GLN A 66 6.38 -10.67 2.16
N MET A 67 7.23 -9.68 1.88
CA MET A 67 7.24 -8.94 0.62
C MET A 67 7.40 -9.85 -0.60
N ILE A 68 6.48 -9.69 -1.55
CA ILE A 68 6.46 -10.43 -2.83
C ILE A 68 7.52 -9.91 -3.82
N ASP A 69 7.76 -10.66 -4.89
CA ASP A 69 8.68 -10.25 -5.94
C ASP A 69 8.16 -9.02 -6.72
N LYS A 70 9.08 -8.34 -7.41
CA LYS A 70 8.79 -7.12 -8.18
C LYS A 70 7.63 -7.30 -9.17
N SER A 71 7.59 -8.41 -9.91
CA SER A 71 6.59 -8.62 -10.94
C SER A 71 5.22 -8.88 -10.32
N CYS A 72 5.15 -9.69 -9.26
CA CYS A 72 3.92 -9.88 -8.50
C CYS A 72 3.44 -8.56 -7.86
N PHE A 73 4.35 -7.79 -7.27
CA PHE A 73 4.03 -6.49 -6.66
C PHE A 73 3.42 -5.53 -7.68
N CYS A 74 4.07 -5.33 -8.84
CA CYS A 74 3.52 -4.47 -9.89
C CYS A 74 2.12 -4.92 -10.32
N ARG A 75 1.89 -6.24 -10.52
CA ARG A 75 0.57 -6.76 -10.85
C ARG A 75 -0.47 -6.49 -9.75
N MET A 76 -0.10 -6.58 -8.48
CA MET A 76 -1.02 -6.23 -7.37
C MET A 76 -1.32 -4.74 -7.35
N VAL A 77 -0.32 -3.86 -7.53
CA VAL A 77 -0.54 -2.41 -7.61
C VAL A 77 -1.52 -2.05 -8.72
N HIS A 78 -1.36 -2.62 -9.92
CA HIS A 78 -2.31 -2.42 -11.02
C HIS A 78 -3.72 -2.93 -10.71
N LYS A 79 -3.86 -4.05 -9.99
CA LYS A 79 -5.18 -4.54 -9.55
C LYS A 79 -5.86 -3.60 -8.57
N MET A 80 -5.08 -2.84 -7.79
CA MET A 80 -5.59 -1.90 -6.79
C MET A 80 -5.93 -0.52 -7.39
N GLU A 81 -5.66 -0.28 -8.67
CA GLU A 81 -5.91 1.01 -9.34
C GLU A 81 -7.36 1.48 -9.18
N ALA A 82 -8.33 0.64 -9.57
CA ALA A 82 -9.75 0.99 -9.48
C ALA A 82 -10.21 1.23 -8.03
N LEU A 83 -9.62 0.51 -7.07
CA LEU A 83 -9.93 0.67 -5.65
C LEU A 83 -9.35 1.98 -5.11
N LEU A 84 -8.13 2.33 -5.50
CA LEU A 84 -7.50 3.61 -5.14
C LEU A 84 -8.30 4.79 -5.72
N ASP A 85 -8.69 4.71 -6.98
CA ASP A 85 -9.51 5.75 -7.62
C ASP A 85 -10.84 5.94 -6.89
N SER A 86 -11.51 4.84 -6.54
CA SER A 86 -12.75 4.90 -5.76
C SER A 86 -12.54 5.52 -4.38
N LEU A 87 -11.48 5.12 -3.67
CA LEU A 87 -11.17 5.67 -2.35
C LEU A 87 -10.86 7.17 -2.43
N PHE A 88 -10.02 7.60 -3.35
CA PHE A 88 -9.69 9.02 -3.53
C PHE A 88 -10.92 9.84 -3.93
N PHE A 89 -11.78 9.30 -4.79
CA PHE A 89 -13.03 9.96 -5.16
C PHE A 89 -13.98 10.11 -3.96
N GLN A 90 -14.15 9.06 -3.16
CA GLN A 90 -14.98 9.09 -1.96
C GLN A 90 -14.46 10.08 -0.91
N ILE A 91 -13.16 10.07 -0.66
CA ILE A 91 -12.52 11.01 0.27
C ILE A 91 -12.68 12.45 -0.23
N GLY A 92 -12.44 12.68 -1.52
CA GLY A 92 -12.58 14.00 -2.15
C GLY A 92 -14.01 14.54 -2.17
N HIS A 93 -15.03 13.67 -2.13
CA HIS A 93 -16.43 14.09 -1.99
C HIS A 93 -16.82 14.36 -0.53
N CYS A 94 -16.17 13.71 0.43
CA CYS A 94 -16.47 13.87 1.87
C CYS A 94 -15.87 15.17 2.46
N LEU A 95 -14.82 15.70 1.81
CA LEU A 95 -14.15 16.96 2.13
C LEU A 95 -14.78 18.15 1.40
#